data_AF-A0A9P0CGN6-F1
#
_entry.id   AF-A0A9P0CGN6-F1
#
_cell.length_a   1.000
_cell.length_b   1.000
_cell.length_c   1.000
_cell.angle_alpha   90.00
_cell.angle_beta   90.00
_cell.angle_gamma   90.00
#
_symmetry.space_group_name_H-M   'P 1'
#
loop_
_entity.id
_entity.type
_entity.pdbx_description
1 polymer ?
#
loop_
_entity_poly.entity_id
_entity_poly.type
_entity_poly.pdbx_seq_one_letter_code
_entity_poly.pdbx_strand_id
1 'polypeptide(L)'
;MVCGYWDRQLLGYGFRDTGGCKRVIKKAVHAKRCSCSNHVLNNSLAMSSKVTSCRNTSSTMRKVVAFANASAKRHQIFERELQCRVSGHLQFQGDSLVKICSTLEKISTWQDNNTTNDTHCLLQTLRSSDFIISSICLSDVLGTTVSLSRVLQTSSIDLKRATEAINDTISVLRQKREQVNTVFQQLFDEAEELAEQLDVEIKCPRLVSRQVHRANNQPAQSAEEYFRRSVYIPLLDSIINDLQERLSPAVLDLFQLGVFIPKSKQ
;
A
#
# COMPACT_ATOMS: atom_id res chain seq x y z
N MET A 1 2.72 -1.05 17.61
CA MET A 1 3.55 0.05 17.02
C MET A 1 3.82 -0.11 15.52
N VAL A 2 3.14 -1.02 14.80
CA VAL A 2 3.29 -1.25 13.34
C VAL A 2 2.23 -0.49 12.52
N CYS A 3 1.11 -0.10 13.15
CA CYS A 3 -0.03 0.53 12.49
C CYS A 3 0.24 1.93 11.91
N GLY A 4 1.01 2.78 12.61
CA GLY A 4 1.26 4.17 12.17
C GLY A 4 2.26 4.33 11.03
N TYR A 5 2.87 3.23 10.57
CA TYR A 5 3.99 3.23 9.64
C TYR A 5 3.55 3.43 8.18
N TRP A 6 2.43 2.80 7.80
CA TRP A 6 1.89 2.78 6.45
C TRP A 6 0.91 3.92 6.15
N ASP A 7 0.34 4.50 7.20
CA ASP A 7 -0.54 5.68 7.15
C ASP A 7 0.11 6.85 6.39
N ARG A 8 1.44 7.00 6.45
CA ARG A 8 2.14 8.07 5.71
C ARG A 8 2.61 7.67 4.32
N GLN A 9 2.72 6.39 4.01
CA GLN A 9 3.43 5.91 2.81
C GLN A 9 2.51 5.75 1.60
N LEU A 10 1.23 5.41 1.79
CA LEU A 10 0.27 5.18 0.68
C LEU A 10 -0.99 6.05 0.74
N LEU A 11 -1.29 6.71 1.86
CA LEU A 11 -2.47 7.57 1.99
C LEU A 11 -2.37 8.88 1.19
N GLY A 12 -1.28 9.14 0.47
CA GLY A 12 -1.21 10.35 -0.34
C GLY A 12 -1.02 11.62 0.50
N TYR A 13 -0.45 11.49 1.71
CA TYR A 13 0.54 12.47 2.13
C TYR A 13 1.78 12.28 1.27
N GLY A 14 1.62 12.46 -0.04
CA GLY A 14 2.74 12.95 -0.82
C GLY A 14 3.26 14.15 -0.04
N PHE A 15 4.56 14.22 0.15
CA PHE A 15 5.23 15.48 0.43
C PHE A 15 5.04 16.41 -0.80
N ARG A 16 3.78 16.68 -1.20
CA ARG A 16 3.40 17.80 -2.02
C ARG A 16 3.64 18.99 -1.14
N ASP A 17 4.76 19.64 -1.39
CA ASP A 17 5.04 20.99 -0.96
C ASP A 17 4.68 21.27 0.49
N THR A 18 5.40 20.64 1.42
CA THR A 18 5.46 21.21 2.76
C THR A 18 5.99 22.64 2.59
N GLY A 19 5.15 23.62 2.91
CA GLY A 19 5.47 25.05 2.79
C GLY A 19 6.78 25.44 3.49
N GLY A 20 7.32 24.58 4.36
CA GLY A 20 8.66 24.68 4.94
C GLY A 20 9.80 24.69 3.92
N CYS A 21 9.84 23.76 2.94
CA CYS A 21 10.93 23.75 1.94
C CYS A 21 10.92 25.01 1.06
N LYS A 22 9.73 25.46 0.64
CA LYS A 22 9.58 26.72 -0.12
C LYS A 22 10.02 27.95 0.68
N ARG A 23 9.82 27.96 2.01
CA ARG A 23 10.31 29.04 2.90
C ARG A 23 11.83 29.02 3.07
N VAL A 24 12.45 27.85 3.11
CA VAL A 24 13.92 27.72 3.23
C VAL A 24 14.61 28.16 1.95
N ILE A 25 14.13 27.74 0.78
CA ILE A 25 14.70 28.15 -0.52
C ILE A 25 14.60 29.67 -0.73
N LYS A 26 13.54 30.31 -0.22
CA LYS A 26 13.41 31.78 -0.24
C LYS A 26 14.48 32.52 0.57
N LYS A 27 15.02 31.90 1.62
CA LYS A 27 16.08 32.48 2.47
C LYS A 27 17.48 32.02 2.09
N ALA A 28 17.61 30.82 1.51
CA ALA A 28 18.86 30.21 1.09
C ALA A 28 18.74 29.77 -0.37
N VAL A 29 19.01 30.69 -1.29
CA VAL A 29 18.79 30.54 -2.74
C VAL A 29 19.64 29.40 -3.34
N HIS A 30 20.78 29.08 -2.72
CA HIS A 30 21.67 27.99 -3.14
C HIS A 30 21.36 26.63 -2.48
N ALA A 31 20.37 26.57 -1.58
CA ALA A 31 20.01 25.31 -0.93
C ALA A 31 19.37 24.34 -1.93
N LYS A 32 20.05 23.23 -2.21
CA LYS A 32 19.48 22.13 -3.00
C LYS A 32 18.65 21.22 -2.11
N ARG A 33 17.43 20.91 -2.52
CA ARG A 33 16.56 19.95 -1.84
C ARG A 33 17.13 18.55 -2.01
N CYS A 34 17.50 17.90 -0.92
CA CYS A 34 17.75 16.46 -0.88
C CYS A 34 16.50 15.76 -0.34
N SER A 35 16.11 14.65 -0.97
CA SER A 35 15.04 13.81 -0.43
C SER A 35 15.62 12.87 0.63
N CYS A 36 14.93 12.63 1.74
CA CYS A 36 15.37 11.61 2.69
C CYS A 36 15.17 10.20 2.09
N SER A 37 15.96 9.22 2.49
CA SER A 37 15.90 7.85 1.92
C SER A 37 14.51 7.22 2.08
N ASN A 38 13.80 7.51 3.16
CA ASN A 38 12.41 7.09 3.35
C ASN A 38 11.43 7.77 2.36
N HIS A 39 11.68 9.01 1.96
CA HIS A 39 10.90 9.66 0.90
C HIS A 39 11.11 8.97 -0.45
N VAL A 40 12.34 8.54 -0.74
CA VAL A 40 12.66 7.81 -1.97
C VAL A 40 12.04 6.41 -1.98
N LEU A 41 12.09 5.70 -0.84
CA LEU A 41 11.36 4.44 -0.69
C LEU A 41 9.85 4.65 -0.87
N ASN A 42 9.25 5.65 -0.23
CA ASN A 42 7.82 5.94 -0.37
C ASN A 42 7.43 6.26 -1.83
N ASN A 43 8.28 6.98 -2.56
CA ASN A 43 8.05 7.23 -3.98
C ASN A 43 8.08 5.94 -4.80
N SER A 44 8.97 5.00 -4.44
CA SER A 44 9.02 3.68 -5.06
C SER A 44 7.76 2.86 -4.72
N LEU A 45 7.26 2.94 -3.49
CA LEU A 45 6.04 2.24 -3.08
C LEU A 45 4.78 2.85 -3.68
N ALA A 46 4.77 4.16 -3.97
CA ALA A 46 3.68 4.84 -4.67
C ALA A 46 3.46 4.28 -6.09
N MET A 47 4.42 3.53 -6.64
CA MET A 47 4.29 2.79 -7.90
C MET A 47 3.22 1.72 -7.88
N SER A 48 2.90 1.17 -6.71
CA SER A 48 1.72 0.31 -6.55
C SER A 48 0.44 0.94 -7.10
N SER A 49 0.34 2.29 -7.05
CA SER A 49 -0.81 3.02 -7.59
C SER A 49 -0.83 3.11 -9.12
N LYS A 50 0.21 2.67 -9.84
CA LYS A 50 0.16 2.50 -11.31
C LYS A 50 -0.69 1.28 -11.70
N VAL A 51 -0.76 0.26 -10.83
CA VAL A 51 -1.70 -0.85 -10.98
C VAL A 51 -3.08 -0.38 -10.55
N THR A 52 -4.04 -0.42 -11.48
CA THR A 52 -5.36 0.20 -11.26
C THR A 52 -6.11 -0.44 -10.10
N SER A 53 -6.11 -1.77 -9.98
CA SER A 53 -6.76 -2.46 -8.87
C SER A 53 -6.13 -2.08 -7.52
N CYS A 54 -4.80 -2.10 -7.39
CA CYS A 54 -4.12 -1.66 -6.16
C CYS A 54 -4.38 -0.19 -5.80
N ARG A 55 -4.48 0.71 -6.80
CA ARG A 55 -4.87 2.11 -6.58
C ARG A 55 -6.30 2.22 -6.05
N ASN A 56 -7.23 1.47 -6.63
CA ASN A 56 -8.63 1.45 -6.23
C ASN A 56 -8.76 0.90 -4.80
N THR A 57 -8.12 -0.23 -4.51
CA THR A 57 -8.04 -0.82 -3.16
C THR A 57 -7.52 0.19 -2.15
N SER A 58 -6.38 0.82 -2.43
CA SER A 58 -5.83 1.87 -1.57
C SER A 58 -6.81 3.03 -1.36
N SER A 59 -7.51 3.46 -2.41
CA SER A 59 -8.53 4.50 -2.33
C SER A 59 -9.70 4.11 -1.43
N THR A 60 -10.18 2.87 -1.55
CA THR A 60 -11.23 2.32 -0.69
C THR A 60 -10.80 2.25 0.77
N MET A 61 -9.57 1.79 1.05
CA MET A 61 -9.01 1.81 2.40
C MET A 61 -9.02 3.23 2.99
N ARG A 62 -8.65 4.26 2.22
CA ARG A 62 -8.75 5.66 2.67
C ARG A 62 -10.18 6.07 3.01
N LYS A 63 -11.14 5.67 2.18
CA LYS A 63 -12.54 6.00 2.39
C LYS A 63 -13.06 5.37 3.69
N VAL A 64 -12.70 4.12 3.98
CA VAL A 64 -13.06 3.47 5.25
C VAL A 64 -12.43 4.18 6.44
N VAL A 65 -11.14 4.52 6.37
CA VAL A 65 -10.45 5.28 7.43
C VAL A 65 -11.10 6.65 7.66
N ALA A 66 -11.40 7.37 6.57
CA ALA A 66 -12.08 8.67 6.64
C ALA A 66 -13.48 8.54 7.23
N PHE A 67 -14.25 7.53 6.80
CA PHE A 67 -15.57 7.22 7.31
C PHE A 67 -15.54 6.92 8.82
N ALA A 68 -14.63 6.06 9.27
CA ALA A 68 -14.46 5.72 10.68
C ALA A 68 -14.14 6.95 11.54
N ASN A 69 -13.31 7.86 11.02
CA ASN A 69 -12.85 9.04 11.76
C ASN A 69 -13.74 10.28 11.59
N ALA A 70 -14.75 10.24 10.73
CA ALA A 70 -15.63 11.39 10.47
C ALA A 70 -16.64 11.65 11.60
N SER A 71 -16.75 10.78 12.61
CA SER A 71 -17.44 11.13 13.86
C SER A 71 -16.89 10.33 15.05
N ALA A 72 -16.96 10.91 16.25
CA ALA A 72 -16.51 10.25 17.49
C ALA A 72 -17.27 8.93 17.74
N LYS A 73 -18.56 8.89 17.42
CA LYS A 73 -19.39 7.69 17.53
C LYS A 73 -18.89 6.54 16.64
N ARG A 74 -18.54 6.84 15.37
CA ARG A 74 -17.97 5.85 14.45
C ARG A 74 -16.59 5.41 14.92
N HIS A 75 -15.76 6.35 15.34
CA HIS A 75 -14.43 6.05 15.84
C HIS A 75 -14.46 5.07 17.01
N GLN A 76 -15.33 5.31 18.01
CA GLN A 76 -15.46 4.46 19.19
C GLN A 76 -15.93 3.04 18.87
N ILE A 77 -16.85 2.85 17.93
CA ILE A 77 -17.30 1.50 17.56
C ILE A 77 -16.19 0.75 16.81
N PHE A 78 -15.49 1.39 15.88
CA PHE A 78 -14.35 0.77 15.19
C PHE A 78 -13.23 0.40 16.17
N GLU A 79 -12.88 1.28 17.11
CA GLU A 79 -11.85 1.02 18.12
C GLU A 79 -12.24 -0.14 19.06
N ARG A 80 -13.51 -0.23 19.44
CA ARG A 80 -14.02 -1.32 20.28
C ARG A 80 -13.90 -2.68 19.58
N GLU A 81 -14.29 -2.75 18.31
CA GLU A 81 -14.35 -4.02 17.56
C GLU A 81 -12.97 -4.48 17.09
N LEU A 82 -12.12 -3.54 16.66
CA LEU A 82 -10.77 -3.83 16.15
C LEU A 82 -9.69 -3.85 17.23
N GLN A 83 -9.99 -3.37 18.44
CA GLN A 83 -9.03 -3.19 19.54
C GLN A 83 -7.82 -2.30 19.14
N CYS A 84 -7.93 -1.58 18.03
CA CYS A 84 -6.93 -0.68 17.52
C CYS A 84 -7.59 0.40 16.67
N ARG A 85 -6.94 1.55 16.57
CA ARG A 85 -7.41 2.67 15.75
C ARG A 85 -7.29 2.33 14.27
N VAL A 86 -8.36 2.52 13.49
CA VAL A 86 -8.33 2.38 12.03
C VAL A 86 -7.43 3.47 11.43
N SER A 87 -6.20 3.10 11.08
CA SER A 87 -5.15 4.02 10.66
C SER A 87 -4.06 3.31 9.84
N GLY A 88 -4.40 2.35 8.99
CA GLY A 88 -3.40 1.78 8.09
C GLY A 88 -3.87 0.68 7.16
N HIS A 89 -3.18 0.53 6.04
CA HIS A 89 -3.41 -0.51 5.03
C HIS A 89 -3.37 -1.94 5.58
N LEU A 90 -2.46 -2.24 6.53
CA LEU A 90 -2.30 -3.58 7.10
C LEU A 90 -3.50 -4.06 7.94
N GLN A 91 -4.48 -3.18 8.24
CA GLN A 91 -5.69 -3.56 8.96
C GLN A 91 -6.78 -4.11 8.03
N PHE A 92 -6.57 -4.09 6.71
CA PHE A 92 -7.54 -4.56 5.72
C PHE A 92 -7.22 -5.99 5.23
N GLN A 93 -6.80 -6.85 6.17
CA GLN A 93 -6.46 -8.25 5.92
C GLN A 93 -6.94 -9.15 7.05
N GLY A 94 -7.11 -10.44 6.71
CA GLY A 94 -7.52 -11.50 7.65
C GLY A 94 -8.71 -11.09 8.52
N ASP A 95 -8.65 -11.48 9.80
CA ASP A 95 -9.66 -11.16 10.82
C ASP A 95 -9.99 -9.66 10.92
N SER A 96 -9.01 -8.79 10.65
CA SER A 96 -9.24 -7.35 10.74
C SER A 96 -10.18 -6.86 9.64
N LEU A 97 -10.08 -7.40 8.42
CA LEU A 97 -11.03 -7.10 7.35
C LEU A 97 -12.43 -7.60 7.69
N VAL A 98 -12.54 -8.81 8.24
CA VAL A 98 -13.82 -9.38 8.68
C VAL A 98 -14.47 -8.51 9.75
N LYS A 99 -13.69 -8.07 10.75
CA LYS A 99 -14.16 -7.13 11.78
C LYS A 99 -14.58 -5.78 11.22
N ILE A 100 -13.86 -5.24 10.22
CA ILE A 100 -14.26 -4.00 9.53
C ILE A 100 -15.62 -4.19 8.85
N CYS A 101 -15.81 -5.28 8.11
CA CYS A 101 -17.08 -5.58 7.45
C CYS A 101 -18.22 -5.74 8.46
N SER A 102 -18.03 -6.53 9.53
CA SER A 102 -19.04 -6.67 10.58
C SER A 102 -19.37 -5.34 11.27
N THR A 103 -18.36 -4.49 11.50
CA THR A 103 -18.56 -3.16 12.08
C THR A 103 -19.37 -2.25 11.15
N LEU A 104 -19.09 -2.28 9.85
CA LEU A 104 -19.87 -1.56 8.85
C LEU A 104 -21.31 -2.08 8.83
N GLU A 105 -21.55 -3.39 8.83
CA GLU A 105 -22.91 -3.94 8.92
C GLU A 105 -23.67 -3.43 10.14
N LYS A 106 -23.04 -3.40 11.32
CA LYS A 106 -23.64 -2.81 12.53
C LYS A 106 -23.99 -1.33 12.32
N ILE A 107 -23.11 -0.53 11.70
CA ILE A 107 -23.35 0.89 11.43
C ILE A 107 -24.48 1.09 10.40
N SER A 108 -24.65 0.16 9.45
CA SER A 108 -25.70 0.25 8.42
C SER A 108 -27.12 0.26 9.00
N THR A 109 -27.29 -0.30 10.20
CA THR A 109 -28.57 -0.35 10.94
C THR A 109 -28.97 0.97 11.62
N TRP A 110 -28.08 1.98 11.61
CA TRP A 110 -28.36 3.26 12.24
C TRP A 110 -29.42 4.05 11.45
N GLN A 111 -30.23 4.85 12.15
CA GLN A 111 -31.25 5.72 11.56
C GLN A 111 -30.65 6.98 10.91
N ASP A 112 -29.68 6.81 9.99
CA ASP A 112 -29.12 7.89 9.18
C ASP A 112 -28.90 7.39 7.75
N ASN A 113 -29.78 7.85 6.84
CA ASN A 113 -29.80 7.40 5.44
C ASN A 113 -28.47 7.62 4.71
N ASN A 114 -27.75 8.71 5.00
CA ASN A 114 -26.45 8.98 4.35
C ASN A 114 -25.40 7.98 4.83
N THR A 115 -25.36 7.73 6.15
CA THR A 115 -24.48 6.73 6.74
C THR A 115 -24.78 5.32 6.23
N THR A 116 -26.06 4.95 6.10
CA THR A 116 -26.46 3.63 5.57
C THR A 116 -25.99 3.44 4.12
N ASN A 117 -26.18 4.43 3.25
CA ASN A 117 -25.77 4.36 1.85
C ASN A 117 -24.24 4.27 1.69
N ASP A 118 -23.47 5.10 2.41
CA ASP A 118 -22.01 5.04 2.41
C ASP A 118 -21.51 3.68 2.87
N THR A 119 -22.12 3.15 3.93
CA THR A 119 -21.77 1.87 4.53
C THR A 119 -22.03 0.72 3.57
N HIS A 120 -23.19 0.71 2.90
CA HIS A 120 -23.52 -0.30 1.89
C HIS A 120 -22.54 -0.27 0.71
N CYS A 121 -22.20 0.91 0.21
CA CYS A 121 -21.22 1.05 -0.87
C CYS A 121 -19.82 0.58 -0.46
N LEU A 122 -19.39 0.90 0.76
CA LEU A 122 -18.11 0.43 1.30
C LEU A 122 -18.11 -1.09 1.46
N LEU A 123 -19.15 -1.67 2.05
CA LEU A 123 -19.30 -3.13 2.22
C LEU A 123 -19.22 -3.87 0.89
N GLN A 124 -19.98 -3.43 -0.11
CA GLN A 124 -19.96 -4.02 -1.44
C GLN A 124 -18.57 -3.98 -2.07
N THR A 125 -17.83 -2.89 -1.85
CA THR A 125 -16.47 -2.75 -2.38
C THR A 125 -15.47 -3.63 -1.63
N LEU A 126 -15.52 -3.67 -0.29
CA LEU A 126 -14.63 -4.49 0.55
C LEU A 126 -14.82 -5.99 0.31
N ARG A 127 -16.06 -6.40 0.01
CA ARG A 127 -16.43 -7.77 -0.36
C ARG A 127 -16.16 -8.10 -1.82
N SER A 128 -15.64 -7.19 -2.64
CA SER A 128 -15.37 -7.51 -4.05
C SER A 128 -14.08 -8.34 -4.21
N SER A 129 -14.08 -9.29 -5.14
CA SER A 129 -12.89 -10.11 -5.43
C SER A 129 -11.66 -9.25 -5.82
N ASP A 130 -11.89 -8.15 -6.55
CA ASP A 130 -10.84 -7.20 -6.90
C ASP A 130 -10.21 -6.55 -5.66
N PHE A 131 -11.03 -6.16 -4.66
CA PHE A 131 -10.52 -5.60 -3.42
C PHE A 131 -9.74 -6.63 -2.60
N ILE A 132 -10.32 -7.81 -2.36
CA ILE A 132 -9.73 -8.86 -1.51
C ILE A 132 -8.35 -9.25 -2.05
N ILE A 133 -8.28 -9.67 -3.31
CA ILE A 133 -7.04 -10.15 -3.92
C ILE A 133 -6.01 -9.03 -4.04
N SER A 134 -6.43 -7.83 -4.45
CA SER A 134 -5.51 -6.69 -4.56
C SER A 134 -5.00 -6.22 -3.20
N SER A 135 -5.79 -6.37 -2.12
CA SER A 135 -5.36 -6.05 -0.76
C SER A 135 -4.26 -7.02 -0.29
N ILE A 136 -4.46 -8.33 -0.51
CA ILE A 136 -3.49 -9.36 -0.18
C ILE A 136 -2.21 -9.18 -0.99
N CYS A 137 -2.31 -9.03 -2.31
CA CYS A 137 -1.16 -8.76 -3.18
C CYS A 137 -0.37 -7.51 -2.75
N LEU A 138 -1.09 -6.44 -2.44
CA LEU A 138 -0.48 -5.19 -2.01
C LEU A 138 0.26 -5.39 -0.68
N SER A 139 -0.36 -6.06 0.29
CA SER A 139 0.30 -6.32 1.57
C SER A 139 1.50 -7.23 1.46
N ASP A 140 1.45 -8.29 0.64
CA ASP A 140 2.58 -9.17 0.40
C ASP A 140 3.81 -8.36 -0.05
N VAL A 141 3.63 -7.52 -1.08
CA VAL A 141 4.73 -6.72 -1.63
C VAL A 141 5.19 -5.64 -0.64
N LEU A 142 4.27 -4.89 -0.02
CA LEU A 142 4.65 -3.85 0.95
C LEU A 142 5.30 -4.44 2.19
N GLY A 143 4.84 -5.61 2.64
CA GLY A 143 5.37 -6.37 3.76
C GLY A 143 6.86 -6.65 3.61
N THR A 144 7.31 -7.01 2.40
CA THR A 144 8.74 -7.22 2.12
C THR A 144 9.59 -5.96 2.31
N THR A 145 9.00 -4.77 2.18
CA THR A 145 9.72 -3.48 2.27
C THR A 145 9.72 -2.87 3.68
N VAL A 146 9.03 -3.48 4.65
CA VAL A 146 8.98 -3.02 6.05
C VAL A 146 10.37 -2.94 6.67
N SER A 147 11.17 -4.01 6.49
CA SER A 147 12.53 -4.13 7.03
C SER A 147 13.45 -3.04 6.46
N LEU A 148 13.43 -2.89 5.14
CA LEU A 148 14.17 -1.84 4.42
C LEU A 148 13.81 -0.46 4.94
N SER A 149 12.51 -0.17 5.05
CA SER A 149 12.07 1.13 5.54
C SER A 149 12.60 1.42 6.94
N ARG A 150 12.64 0.42 7.83
CA ARG A 150 13.16 0.58 9.20
C ARG A 150 14.65 0.92 9.19
N VAL A 151 15.43 0.25 8.33
CA VAL A 151 16.86 0.54 8.16
C VAL A 151 17.06 1.98 7.69
N LEU A 152 16.32 2.41 6.66
CA LEU A 152 16.42 3.76 6.09
C LEU A 152 15.93 4.89 7.01
N GLN A 153 15.21 4.58 8.09
CA GLN A 153 14.72 5.55 9.07
C GLN A 153 15.63 5.71 10.29
N THR A 154 16.69 4.91 10.39
CA THR A 154 17.62 4.99 11.52
C THR A 154 18.40 6.31 11.48
N SER A 155 18.61 6.94 12.65
CA SER A 155 19.26 8.26 12.77
C SER A 155 20.72 8.29 12.29
N SER A 156 21.38 7.13 12.26
CA SER A 156 22.70 6.91 11.68
C SER A 156 22.60 5.82 10.62
N ILE A 157 22.47 6.23 9.35
CA ILE A 157 22.40 5.29 8.24
C ILE A 157 23.81 4.78 7.96
N ASP A 158 24.06 3.52 8.30
CA ASP A 158 25.22 2.77 7.81
C ASP A 158 24.96 2.42 6.34
N LEU A 159 25.74 3.00 5.43
CA LEU A 159 25.58 2.84 3.98
C LEU A 159 25.64 1.35 3.60
N LYS A 160 26.58 0.61 4.18
CA LYS A 160 26.75 -0.81 3.87
C LYS A 160 25.48 -1.57 4.23
N ARG A 161 24.96 -1.35 5.45
CA ARG A 161 23.71 -1.98 5.90
C ARG A 161 22.49 -1.55 5.10
N ALA A 162 22.44 -0.29 4.65
CA ALA A 162 21.36 0.21 3.81
C ALA A 162 21.40 -0.44 2.42
N THR A 163 22.57 -0.51 1.79
CA THR A 163 22.76 -1.15 0.48
C THR A 163 22.47 -2.65 0.54
N GLU A 164 22.94 -3.33 1.58
CA GLU A 164 22.60 -4.74 1.86
C GLU A 164 21.08 -4.91 1.98
N ALA A 165 20.41 -4.14 2.83
CA ALA A 165 18.96 -4.23 3.00
C ALA A 165 18.16 -3.95 1.71
N ILE A 166 18.64 -3.04 0.85
CA ILE A 166 18.03 -2.75 -0.45
C ILE A 166 18.18 -3.96 -1.38
N ASN A 167 19.40 -4.49 -1.50
CA ASN A 167 19.69 -5.64 -2.35
C ASN A 167 18.92 -6.89 -1.89
N ASP A 168 18.85 -7.13 -0.58
CA ASP A 168 18.08 -8.22 0.00
C ASP A 168 16.60 -8.09 -0.33
N THR A 169 16.03 -6.89 -0.18
CA THR A 169 14.62 -6.62 -0.51
C THR A 169 14.34 -6.85 -1.99
N ILE A 170 15.20 -6.35 -2.88
CA ILE A 170 15.09 -6.57 -4.33
C ILE A 170 15.22 -8.05 -4.66
N SER A 171 16.14 -8.77 -4.00
CA SER A 171 16.33 -10.20 -4.23
C SER A 171 15.08 -11.00 -3.83
N VAL A 172 14.47 -10.69 -2.69
CA VAL A 172 13.23 -11.34 -2.25
C VAL A 172 12.09 -11.07 -3.24
N LEU A 173 11.95 -9.83 -3.71
CA LEU A 173 10.93 -9.48 -4.71
C LEU A 173 11.16 -10.17 -6.05
N ARG A 174 12.42 -10.32 -6.49
CA ARG A 174 12.78 -11.06 -7.70
C ARG A 174 12.51 -12.56 -7.56
N GLN A 175 12.83 -13.14 -6.42
CA GLN A 175 12.51 -14.54 -6.14
C GLN A 175 10.99 -14.77 -6.22
N LYS A 176 10.18 -13.88 -5.62
CA LYS A 176 8.72 -13.91 -5.76
C LYS A 176 8.26 -13.78 -7.22
N ARG A 177 8.97 -12.99 -8.03
CA ARG A 177 8.68 -12.82 -9.46
C ARG A 177 9.04 -14.04 -10.30
N GLU A 178 10.12 -14.74 -9.98
CA GLU A 178 10.55 -15.99 -10.61
C GLU A 178 9.61 -17.16 -10.24
N GLN A 179 9.24 -17.24 -8.95
CA GLN A 179 8.34 -18.25 -8.39
C GLN A 179 6.88 -17.77 -8.37
N VAL A 180 6.50 -16.92 -9.33
CA VAL A 180 5.23 -16.20 -9.29
C VAL A 180 4.01 -17.12 -9.26
N ASN A 181 4.10 -18.29 -9.88
CA ASN A 181 2.98 -19.24 -9.91
C ASN A 181 2.70 -19.80 -8.51
N THR A 182 3.74 -20.29 -7.82
CA THR A 182 3.60 -20.91 -6.49
C THR A 182 3.28 -19.86 -5.43
N VAL A 183 3.92 -18.69 -5.49
CA VAL A 183 3.66 -17.61 -4.53
C VAL A 183 2.26 -17.06 -4.73
N PHE A 184 1.82 -16.85 -5.97
CA PHE A 184 0.47 -16.32 -6.21
C PHE A 184 -0.61 -17.33 -5.85
N GLN A 185 -0.37 -18.63 -6.05
CA GLN A 185 -1.31 -19.67 -5.60
C GLN A 185 -1.57 -19.57 -4.10
N GLN A 186 -0.52 -19.46 -3.27
CA GLN A 186 -0.66 -19.27 -1.82
C GLN A 186 -1.46 -17.99 -1.46
N LEU A 187 -1.20 -16.89 -2.16
CA LEU A 187 -1.94 -15.64 -1.96
C LEU A 187 -3.40 -15.74 -2.41
N PHE A 188 -3.68 -16.59 -3.40
CA PHE A 188 -5.03 -16.84 -3.91
C PHE A 188 -5.80 -17.74 -2.94
N ASP A 189 -5.17 -18.78 -2.39
CA ASP A 189 -5.76 -19.63 -1.35
C ASP A 189 -6.12 -18.79 -0.10
N GLU A 190 -5.21 -17.90 0.34
CA GLU A 190 -5.50 -16.94 1.44
C GLU A 190 -6.71 -16.04 1.10
N ALA A 191 -6.83 -15.63 -0.17
CA ALA A 191 -7.96 -14.83 -0.61
C ALA A 191 -9.27 -15.62 -0.58
N GLU A 192 -9.25 -16.90 -0.97
CA GLU A 192 -10.42 -17.79 -0.93
C GLU A 192 -10.88 -18.02 0.52
N GLU A 193 -9.97 -18.32 1.44
CA GLU A 193 -10.27 -18.46 2.87
C GLU A 193 -10.91 -17.18 3.44
N LEU A 194 -10.36 -16.00 3.09
CA LEU A 194 -10.90 -14.72 3.53
C LEU A 194 -12.26 -14.42 2.90
N ALA A 195 -12.48 -14.83 1.65
CA ALA A 195 -13.75 -14.65 0.95
C ALA A 195 -14.84 -15.55 1.56
N GLU A 196 -14.50 -16.78 1.94
CA GLU A 196 -15.39 -17.70 2.66
C GLU A 196 -15.84 -17.11 4.01
N GLN A 197 -14.91 -16.54 4.78
CA GLN A 197 -15.24 -15.85 6.05
C GLN A 197 -16.16 -14.64 5.86
N LEU A 198 -16.14 -14.02 4.68
CA LEU A 198 -16.98 -12.86 4.34
C LEU A 198 -18.29 -13.24 3.65
N ASP A 199 -18.55 -14.54 3.44
CA ASP A 199 -19.66 -15.11 2.66
C ASP A 199 -19.68 -14.59 1.21
N VAL A 200 -18.51 -14.64 0.55
CA VAL A 200 -18.31 -14.18 -0.83
C VAL A 200 -17.59 -15.23 -1.66
N GLU A 201 -18.02 -15.40 -2.91
CA GLU A 201 -17.31 -16.19 -3.91
C GLU A 201 -16.36 -15.33 -4.75
N ILE A 202 -15.10 -15.76 -4.91
CA ILE A 202 -14.13 -15.09 -5.78
C ILE A 202 -14.49 -15.32 -7.25
N LYS A 203 -14.78 -14.23 -7.98
CA LYS A 203 -15.14 -14.29 -9.40
C LYS A 203 -14.17 -13.47 -10.24
N CYS A 204 -13.92 -13.95 -11.46
CA CYS A 204 -13.27 -13.12 -12.47
C CYS A 204 -14.16 -11.91 -12.76
N PRO A 205 -13.62 -10.67 -12.81
CA PRO A 205 -14.37 -9.53 -13.26
C PRO A 205 -14.97 -9.81 -14.64
N ARG A 206 -16.18 -9.30 -14.92
CA ARG A 206 -16.82 -9.43 -16.23
C ARG A 206 -15.89 -8.86 -17.31
N LEU A 207 -15.21 -9.75 -18.04
CA LEU A 207 -14.39 -9.39 -19.19
C LEU A 207 -15.35 -8.98 -20.31
N VAL A 208 -15.43 -7.68 -20.58
CA VAL A 208 -16.08 -7.20 -21.80
C VAL A 208 -15.26 -7.75 -22.97
N SER A 209 -15.93 -8.41 -23.92
CA SER A 209 -15.39 -9.12 -25.09
C SER A 209 -14.30 -8.37 -25.90
N ARG A 210 -14.09 -7.07 -25.65
CA ARG A 210 -13.14 -6.25 -26.39
C ARG A 210 -12.46 -5.20 -25.48
N GLN A 211 -11.33 -5.55 -24.86
CA GLN A 211 -10.40 -4.56 -24.30
C GLN A 211 -9.23 -4.36 -25.28
N VAL A 212 -9.37 -3.45 -26.25
CA VAL A 212 -8.37 -3.26 -27.33
C VAL A 212 -7.02 -2.71 -26.83
N HIS A 213 -6.96 -2.15 -25.61
CA HIS A 213 -5.79 -1.39 -25.12
C HIS A 213 -5.03 -2.01 -23.94
N ARG A 214 -5.35 -3.23 -23.48
CA ARG A 214 -4.54 -3.89 -22.42
C ARG A 214 -3.56 -4.89 -23.03
N ALA A 215 -2.33 -4.92 -22.53
CA ALA A 215 -1.31 -5.85 -23.01
C ALA A 215 -1.63 -7.34 -22.72
N ASN A 216 -2.64 -7.62 -21.88
CA ASN A 216 -3.14 -8.96 -21.56
C ASN A 216 -4.50 -9.20 -22.24
N ASN A 217 -4.48 -9.49 -23.54
CA ASN A 217 -5.67 -9.70 -24.38
C ASN A 217 -6.10 -11.17 -24.53
N GLN A 218 -5.52 -12.09 -23.76
CA GLN A 218 -6.01 -13.46 -23.70
C GLN A 218 -7.05 -13.60 -22.59
N PRO A 219 -8.22 -14.21 -22.84
CA PRO A 219 -9.15 -14.54 -21.78
C PRO A 219 -8.44 -15.49 -20.81
N ALA A 220 -8.28 -15.07 -19.57
CA ALA A 220 -7.76 -15.93 -18.51
C ALA A 220 -8.71 -17.13 -18.34
N GLN A 221 -8.15 -18.32 -18.20
CA GLN A 221 -8.94 -19.54 -18.05
C GLN A 221 -9.51 -19.68 -16.63
N SER A 222 -8.90 -19.01 -15.64
CA SER A 222 -9.33 -18.97 -14.25
C SER A 222 -9.23 -17.55 -13.65
N ALA A 223 -9.95 -17.31 -12.55
CA ALA A 223 -9.83 -16.07 -11.79
C ALA A 223 -8.40 -15.88 -11.26
N GLU A 224 -7.75 -16.96 -10.82
CA GLU A 224 -6.35 -16.97 -10.39
C GLU A 224 -5.41 -16.43 -11.49
N GLU A 225 -5.50 -16.97 -12.71
CA GLU A 225 -4.64 -16.53 -13.82
C GLU A 225 -4.87 -15.05 -14.15
N TYR A 226 -6.13 -14.61 -14.12
CA TYR A 226 -6.49 -13.22 -14.35
C TYR A 226 -5.80 -12.28 -13.36
N PHE A 227 -5.96 -12.52 -12.05
CA PHE A 227 -5.43 -11.62 -11.03
C PHE A 227 -3.90 -11.69 -10.96
N ARG A 228 -3.29 -12.87 -11.20
CA ARG A 228 -1.83 -13.00 -11.31
C ARG A 228 -1.27 -12.09 -12.41
N ARG A 229 -1.85 -12.14 -13.61
CA ARG A 229 -1.39 -11.39 -14.79
C ARG A 229 -1.71 -9.90 -14.73
N SER A 230 -2.84 -9.54 -14.13
CA SER A 230 -3.35 -8.15 -14.15
C SER A 230 -3.00 -7.33 -12.90
N VAL A 231 -2.71 -7.99 -11.77
CA VAL A 231 -2.44 -7.35 -10.48
C VAL A 231 -1.03 -7.66 -9.99
N TYR A 232 -0.73 -8.92 -9.68
CA TYR A 232 0.48 -9.27 -8.93
C TYR A 232 1.77 -9.09 -9.75
N ILE A 233 1.81 -9.59 -10.99
CA ILE A 233 2.98 -9.42 -11.88
C ILE A 233 3.28 -7.93 -12.14
N PRO A 234 2.30 -7.11 -12.60
CA PRO A 234 2.54 -5.68 -12.80
C PRO A 234 2.97 -4.93 -11.54
N LEU A 235 2.47 -5.35 -10.37
CA LEU A 235 2.82 -4.76 -9.08
C LEU A 235 4.29 -5.02 -8.73
N LEU A 236 4.72 -6.28 -8.83
CA LEU A 236 6.12 -6.67 -8.61
C LEU A 236 7.06 -5.96 -9.57
N ASP A 237 6.78 -6.02 -10.87
CA ASP A 237 7.63 -5.43 -11.91
C ASP A 237 7.77 -3.91 -11.71
N SER A 238 6.68 -3.23 -11.36
CA SER A 238 6.70 -1.78 -11.10
C SER A 238 7.56 -1.41 -9.89
N ILE A 239 7.45 -2.15 -8.79
CA ILE A 239 8.17 -1.84 -7.55
C ILE A 239 9.65 -2.24 -7.66
N ILE A 240 9.96 -3.39 -8.26
CA ILE A 240 11.34 -3.83 -8.48
C ILE A 240 12.09 -2.78 -9.32
N ASN A 241 11.53 -2.38 -10.46
CA ASN A 241 12.18 -1.43 -11.36
C ASN A 241 12.44 -0.07 -10.68
N ASP A 242 11.45 0.49 -9.98
CA ASP A 242 11.64 1.78 -9.29
C ASP A 242 12.61 1.68 -8.10
N LEU A 243 12.61 0.58 -7.34
CA LEU A 243 13.61 0.37 -6.28
C LEU A 243 15.03 0.34 -6.86
N GLN A 244 15.22 -0.34 -7.99
CA GLN A 244 16.53 -0.41 -8.65
C GLN A 244 17.01 0.92 -9.19
N GLU A 245 16.11 1.70 -9.80
CA GLU A 245 16.43 3.01 -10.35
C GLU A 245 16.73 4.03 -9.23
N ARG A 246 15.85 4.09 -8.22
CA ARG A 246 15.86 5.17 -7.22
C ARG A 246 16.77 4.92 -6.03
N LEU A 247 17.06 3.66 -5.70
CA LEU A 247 17.90 3.27 -4.57
C LEU A 247 19.21 2.63 -5.01
N SER A 248 19.68 2.96 -6.22
CA SER A 248 21.00 2.55 -6.69
C SER A 248 22.11 3.06 -5.76
N PRO A 249 23.24 2.33 -5.65
CA PRO A 249 24.36 2.72 -4.78
C PRO A 249 24.84 4.16 -5.00
N ALA A 250 24.89 4.62 -6.26
CA ALA A 250 25.25 5.99 -6.60
C ALA A 250 24.30 7.04 -6.02
N VAL A 251 23.01 6.73 -5.90
CA VAL A 251 22.02 7.61 -5.26
C VAL A 251 22.17 7.58 -3.74
N LEU A 252 22.56 6.44 -3.16
CA LEU A 252 22.82 6.32 -1.72
C LEU A 252 24.02 7.16 -1.28
N ASP A 253 25.07 7.20 -2.10
CA ASP A 253 26.26 8.03 -1.85
C ASP A 253 25.90 9.53 -1.84
N LEU A 254 24.96 9.96 -2.70
CA LEU A 254 24.47 11.34 -2.71
C LEU A 254 23.72 11.73 -1.43
N PHE A 255 23.11 10.79 -0.70
CA PHE A 255 22.47 11.10 0.59
C PHE A 255 23.49 11.47 1.68
N GLN A 256 24.75 11.03 1.57
CA GLN A 256 25.81 11.41 2.50
C GLN A 256 26.26 12.87 2.32
N LEU A 257 25.93 13.54 1.22
CA LEU A 257 26.19 14.97 1.08
C LEU A 257 25.46 15.81 2.15
N GLY A 258 24.42 15.25 2.78
CA GLY A 258 23.76 15.82 3.95
C GLY A 258 24.65 15.89 5.20
N VAL A 259 25.71 15.07 5.30
CA VAL A 259 26.72 15.12 6.38
C VAL A 259 27.57 16.39 6.29
N PHE A 260 27.72 16.97 5.09
CA PHE A 260 28.39 18.25 4.88
C PHE A 260 27.51 19.47 5.20
N ILE A 261 26.25 19.26 5.59
CA ILE A 261 25.43 20.35 6.13
C ILE A 261 25.96 20.65 7.54
N PRO A 262 26.53 21.84 7.78
CA PRO A 262 27.02 22.20 9.10
C PRO A 262 25.87 22.09 10.10
N LYS A 263 26.08 21.30 11.16
CA LYS A 263 25.13 21.26 12.27
C LYS A 263 24.99 22.68 12.80
N SER A 264 23.79 23.25 12.73
CA SER A 264 23.52 24.55 13.37
C SER A 264 23.82 24.38 14.86
N LYS A 265 24.83 25.11 15.35
CA LYS A 265 25.10 25.20 16.79
C LYS A 265 23.80 25.66 17.47
N GLN A 266 23.37 24.90 18.47
CA GLN A 266 22.31 25.30 19.40
C GLN A 266 22.74 26.57 20.14
#